data_AF-A0AAJ1RUH3-F1
#
_entry.id   AF-A0AAJ1RUH3-F1
#
_cell.length_a   1.000
_cell.length_b   1.000
_cell.length_c   1.000
_cell.angle_alpha   90.00
_cell.angle_beta   90.00
_cell.angle_gamma   90.00
#
_symmetry.space_group_name_H-M   'P 1'
#
loop_
_entity.id
_entity.type
_entity.pdbx_description
1 polymer ?
#
loop_
_entity_poly.entity_id
_entity_poly.type
_entity_poly.pdbx_seq_one_letter_code
_entity_poly.pdbx_strand_id
1 'polypeptide(L)'
;MDEEGAAPRLNKHQLLSIEKSLFELTRKQKSQAVPVDLPVPAFWSSVGQLLQHLESDLAETIRDRGMTAEAQLKSRRLGTIRTCVSDLTRLRLNAFTQHAVLSNLLKSPQGDAISMSANFQSLDWERHDSSERAYHSGIGHLVEKYKHEVSWNALLRGSSVEFSSPPKASGHEPLTEFVEQEDSVPQQTPTADNTPENSNWQDPEFDEEDRIRQIDAFPDRATGAASPAPPPEPDEEESGLRRILILQDLTEPIITENGSEITLTAGDVESCPAPIADNLIAAGLAEPAPL
;
A
#
# COMPACT_ATOMS: atom_id res chain seq x y z
N MET A 1 -7.40 0.35 -29.78
CA MET A 1 -6.82 1.42 -30.63
C MET A 1 -7.63 2.62 -30.25
N ASP A 2 -7.16 3.38 -29.26
CA ASP A 2 -7.93 4.51 -28.74
C ASP A 2 -6.92 5.64 -28.46
N GLU A 3 -6.60 6.39 -29.53
CA GLU A 3 -6.03 7.74 -29.42
C GLU A 3 -7.15 8.70 -28.97
N GLU A 4 -7.65 8.54 -27.75
CA GLU A 4 -8.68 9.45 -27.22
C GLU A 4 -8.14 10.07 -25.93
N GLY A 5 -7.65 11.31 -26.06
CA GLY A 5 -7.23 12.13 -24.92
C GLY A 5 -5.78 12.58 -24.88
N ALA A 6 -5.08 12.70 -26.02
CA ALA A 6 -3.78 13.37 -26.03
C ALA A 6 -3.93 14.82 -25.54
N ALA A 7 -3.50 15.09 -24.31
CA ALA A 7 -3.57 16.42 -23.73
C ALA A 7 -2.89 17.44 -24.65
N PRO A 8 -3.45 18.65 -24.82
CA PRO A 8 -2.87 19.66 -25.70
C PRO A 8 -1.42 19.94 -25.31
N ARG A 9 -0.57 20.21 -26.31
CA ARG A 9 0.85 20.51 -26.10
C ARG A 9 1.00 21.74 -25.20
N LEU A 10 1.75 21.60 -24.12
CA LEU A 10 1.95 22.64 -23.12
C LEU A 10 3.08 23.60 -23.52
N ASN A 11 2.87 24.90 -23.30
CA ASN A 11 3.90 25.92 -23.42
C ASN A 11 4.82 25.92 -22.17
N LYS A 12 6.03 26.49 -22.28
CA LYS A 12 7.04 26.58 -21.21
C LYS A 12 6.51 27.14 -19.89
N HIS A 13 5.65 28.17 -19.93
CA HIS A 13 5.03 28.71 -18.73
C HIS A 13 4.06 27.70 -18.07
N GLN A 14 3.29 26.98 -18.88
CA GLN A 14 2.38 25.94 -18.39
C GLN A 14 3.18 24.78 -17.78
N LEU A 15 4.28 24.36 -18.40
CA LEU A 15 5.19 23.33 -17.87
C LEU A 15 5.71 23.69 -16.47
N LEU A 16 6.15 24.94 -16.26
CA LEU A 16 6.57 25.42 -14.94
C LEU A 16 5.42 25.44 -13.93
N SER A 17 4.20 25.74 -14.38
CA SER A 17 3.00 25.68 -13.52
C SER A 17 2.68 24.24 -13.10
N ILE A 18 2.82 23.28 -14.01
CA ILE A 18 2.60 21.85 -13.73
C ILE A 18 3.66 21.33 -12.75
N GLU A 19 4.93 21.71 -12.92
CA GLU A 19 5.98 21.35 -11.97
C GLU A 19 5.69 21.86 -10.55
N LYS A 20 5.27 23.12 -10.41
CA LYS A 20 4.84 23.67 -9.12
C LYS A 20 3.64 22.91 -8.55
N SER A 21 2.64 22.66 -9.40
CA SER A 21 1.43 21.93 -9.02
C SER A 21 1.74 20.51 -8.55
N LEU A 22 2.71 19.83 -9.17
CA LEU A 22 3.19 18.52 -8.75
C LEU A 22 3.76 18.56 -7.33
N PHE A 23 4.67 19.49 -7.03
CA PHE A 23 5.24 19.61 -5.68
C PHE A 23 4.17 19.97 -4.63
N GLU A 24 3.27 20.89 -4.96
CA GLU A 24 2.17 21.29 -4.06
C GLU A 24 1.21 20.13 -3.79
N LEU A 25 0.84 19.38 -4.82
CA LEU A 25 -0.04 18.22 -4.70
C LEU A 25 0.61 17.12 -3.86
N THR A 26 1.90 16.81 -4.08
CA THR A 26 2.64 15.85 -3.26
C THR A 26 2.67 16.26 -1.80
N ARG A 27 2.90 17.55 -1.51
CA ARG A 27 2.87 18.05 -0.13
C ARG A 27 1.49 17.91 0.51
N LYS A 28 0.43 18.26 -0.23
CA LYS A 28 -0.97 18.12 0.24
C LYS A 28 -1.32 16.66 0.50
N GLN A 29 -1.04 15.77 -0.45
CA GLN A 29 -1.34 14.34 -0.34
C GLN A 29 -0.61 13.71 0.84
N LYS A 30 0.66 14.07 1.10
CA LYS A 30 1.42 13.56 2.24
C LYS A 30 0.74 13.84 3.60
N SER A 31 -0.01 14.94 3.69
CA SER A 31 -0.72 15.33 4.92
C SER A 31 -2.14 14.78 5.03
N GLN A 32 -2.66 14.12 3.99
CA GLN A 32 -4.05 13.67 3.92
C GLN A 32 -4.13 12.17 3.65
N ALA A 33 -4.95 11.46 4.43
CA ALA A 33 -5.23 10.04 4.22
C ALA A 33 -6.23 9.79 3.08
N VAL A 34 -6.96 10.83 2.66
CA VAL A 34 -7.92 10.78 1.55
C VAL A 34 -7.24 11.25 0.26
N PRO A 35 -7.57 10.68 -0.91
CA PRO A 35 -7.08 11.17 -2.20
C PRO A 35 -7.38 12.66 -2.39
N VAL A 36 -6.34 13.44 -2.68
CA VAL A 36 -6.46 14.88 -2.97
C VAL A 36 -6.86 15.08 -4.43
N ASP A 37 -7.75 16.03 -4.69
CA ASP A 37 -8.16 16.38 -6.06
C ASP A 37 -6.98 16.81 -6.94
N LEU A 38 -7.03 16.43 -8.21
CA LEU A 38 -6.05 16.91 -9.19
C LEU A 38 -6.28 18.39 -9.52
N PRO A 39 -5.22 19.19 -9.69
CA PRO A 39 -5.32 20.62 -9.93
C PRO A 39 -5.77 20.96 -11.35
N VAL A 40 -5.54 20.05 -12.31
CA VAL A 40 -5.88 20.21 -13.73
C VAL A 40 -6.39 18.88 -14.30
N PRO A 41 -7.27 18.91 -15.31
CA PRO A 41 -7.62 17.72 -16.07
C PRO A 41 -6.39 17.17 -16.80
N ALA A 42 -6.35 15.85 -17.02
CA ALA A 42 -5.23 15.16 -17.66
C ALA A 42 -3.85 15.49 -17.03
N PHE A 43 -3.81 15.61 -15.70
CA PHE A 43 -2.62 15.97 -14.94
C PHE A 43 -1.43 15.05 -15.25
N TRP A 44 -1.64 13.73 -15.24
CA TRP A 44 -0.57 12.76 -15.52
C TRP A 44 0.01 12.89 -16.93
N SER A 45 -0.84 13.14 -17.92
CA SER A 45 -0.39 13.45 -19.29
C SER A 45 0.44 14.73 -19.34
N SER A 46 0.03 15.75 -18.59
CA SER A 46 0.76 17.02 -18.46
C SER A 46 2.14 16.86 -17.80
N VAL A 47 2.22 16.01 -16.76
CA VAL A 47 3.48 15.62 -16.10
C VAL A 47 4.37 14.84 -17.06
N GLY A 48 3.80 13.96 -17.89
CA GLY A 48 4.53 13.26 -18.95
C GLY A 48 5.15 14.22 -19.97
N GLN A 49 4.39 15.23 -20.43
CA GLN A 49 4.93 16.27 -21.31
C GLN A 49 6.06 17.08 -20.66
N LEU A 50 5.96 17.37 -19.36
CA LEU A 50 7.03 18.03 -18.59
C LEU A 50 8.31 17.20 -18.56
N LEU A 51 8.20 15.90 -18.25
CA LEU A 51 9.36 15.00 -18.22
C LEU A 51 10.02 14.90 -19.60
N GLN A 52 9.24 14.69 -20.65
CA GLN A 52 9.75 14.63 -22.03
C GLN A 52 10.44 15.92 -22.44
N HIS A 53 9.88 17.09 -22.08
CA HIS A 53 10.50 18.38 -22.34
C HIS A 53 11.86 18.48 -21.62
N LEU A 54 11.92 18.16 -20.32
CA LEU A 54 13.16 18.23 -19.54
C LEU A 54 14.24 17.25 -20.03
N GLU A 55 13.84 16.05 -20.46
CA GLU A 55 14.72 15.06 -21.09
C GLU A 55 15.30 15.57 -22.41
N SER A 56 14.45 16.16 -23.26
CA SER A 56 14.87 16.74 -24.54
C SER A 56 15.84 17.90 -24.33
N ASP A 57 15.51 18.81 -23.40
CA ASP A 57 16.31 19.98 -23.05
C ASP A 57 17.68 19.58 -22.46
N LEU A 58 17.73 18.49 -21.68
CA LEU A 58 18.97 17.89 -21.19
C LEU A 58 19.80 17.27 -22.33
N ALA A 59 19.16 16.50 -23.22
CA ALA A 59 19.82 15.84 -24.34
C ALA A 59 20.41 16.85 -25.33
N GLU A 60 19.70 17.94 -25.62
CA GLU A 60 20.20 19.05 -26.42
C GLU A 60 21.42 19.72 -25.77
N THR A 61 21.36 19.98 -24.46
CA THR A 61 22.49 20.58 -23.72
C THR A 61 23.75 19.70 -23.79
N ILE A 62 23.58 18.38 -23.63
CA ILE A 62 24.68 17.41 -23.72
C ILE A 62 25.22 17.35 -25.16
N ARG A 63 24.36 17.41 -26.18
CA ARG A 63 24.77 17.38 -27.58
C ARG A 63 25.55 18.63 -27.98
N ASP A 64 25.11 19.81 -27.55
CA ASP A 64 25.67 21.09 -27.96
C ASP A 64 26.95 21.45 -27.19
N ARG A 65 26.99 21.14 -25.89
CA ARG A 65 28.05 21.61 -24.97
C ARG A 65 28.79 20.48 -24.25
N GLY A 66 28.35 19.23 -24.40
CA GLY A 66 28.88 18.10 -23.65
C GLY A 66 28.38 18.06 -22.19
N MET A 67 28.97 17.16 -21.40
CA MET A 67 28.60 16.99 -19.98
C MET A 67 29.20 18.11 -19.13
N THR A 68 28.50 19.24 -19.07
CA THR A 68 28.89 20.43 -18.30
C THR A 68 28.15 20.51 -16.96
N ALA A 69 28.53 21.49 -16.12
CA ALA A 69 27.81 21.78 -14.87
C ALA A 69 26.32 22.11 -15.10
N GLU A 70 25.99 22.75 -16.23
CA GLU A 70 24.60 23.01 -16.63
C GLU A 70 23.83 21.71 -16.90
N ALA A 71 24.41 20.78 -17.66
CA ALA A 71 23.82 19.47 -17.93
C ALA A 71 23.65 18.65 -16.63
N GLN A 72 24.63 18.70 -15.72
CA GLN A 72 24.54 18.07 -14.40
C GLN A 72 23.37 18.64 -13.57
N LEU A 73 23.19 19.96 -13.56
CA LEU A 73 22.07 20.58 -12.85
C LEU A 73 20.71 20.20 -13.45
N LYS A 74 20.59 20.20 -14.78
CA LYS A 74 19.38 19.75 -15.49
C LYS A 74 19.08 18.27 -15.20
N SER A 75 20.09 17.42 -15.20
CA SER A 75 19.99 15.99 -14.83
C SER A 75 19.50 15.80 -13.40
N ARG A 76 20.08 16.52 -12.42
CA ARG A 76 19.63 16.49 -11.02
C ARG A 76 18.17 16.91 -10.88
N ARG A 77 17.77 18.02 -11.52
CA ARG A 77 16.38 18.50 -11.49
C ARG A 77 15.40 17.48 -12.05
N LEU A 78 15.73 16.87 -13.19
CA LEU A 78 14.92 15.81 -13.79
C LEU A 78 14.79 14.61 -12.84
N GLY A 79 15.88 14.22 -12.18
CA GLY A 79 15.87 13.19 -11.13
C GLY A 79 14.92 13.53 -9.98
N THR A 80 15.00 14.73 -9.42
CA THR A 80 14.10 15.19 -8.35
C THR A 80 12.63 15.13 -8.75
N ILE A 81 12.30 15.54 -9.98
CA ILE A 81 10.92 15.51 -10.47
C ILE A 81 10.43 14.06 -10.62
N ARG A 82 11.25 13.15 -11.16
CA ARG A 82 10.91 11.72 -11.26
C ARG A 82 10.67 11.06 -9.90
N THR A 83 11.50 11.38 -8.91
CA THR A 83 11.27 10.94 -7.52
C THR A 83 9.94 11.48 -7.00
N CYS A 84 9.64 12.76 -7.22
CA CYS A 84 8.37 13.36 -6.78
C CYS A 84 7.15 12.71 -7.44
N VAL A 85 7.23 12.35 -8.72
CA VAL A 85 6.17 11.59 -9.42
C VAL A 85 5.96 10.21 -8.79
N SER A 86 7.05 9.50 -8.48
CA SER A 86 7.00 8.18 -7.85
C SER A 86 6.39 8.26 -6.45
N ASP A 87 6.82 9.25 -5.66
CA ASP A 87 6.31 9.51 -4.33
C ASP A 87 4.82 9.86 -4.34
N LEU A 88 4.40 10.77 -5.23
CA LEU A 88 3.00 11.15 -5.37
C LEU A 88 2.15 9.94 -5.75
N THR A 89 2.60 9.15 -6.72
CA THR A 89 1.86 7.96 -7.18
C THR A 89 1.67 6.98 -6.03
N ARG A 90 2.74 6.67 -5.28
CA ARG A 90 2.66 5.80 -4.10
C ARG A 90 1.68 6.32 -3.05
N LEU A 91 1.77 7.61 -2.72
CA LEU A 91 0.89 8.24 -1.74
C LEU A 91 -0.57 8.18 -2.16
N ARG A 92 -0.85 8.45 -3.45
CA ARG A 92 -2.21 8.40 -4.00
C ARG A 92 -2.77 6.99 -4.03
N LEU A 93 -2.01 6.01 -4.51
CA LEU A 93 -2.46 4.61 -4.53
C LEU A 93 -2.79 4.11 -3.12
N ASN A 94 -1.97 4.48 -2.13
CA ASN A 94 -2.23 4.14 -0.74
C ASN A 94 -3.54 4.79 -0.24
N ALA A 95 -3.72 6.09 -0.48
CA ALA A 95 -4.94 6.81 -0.11
C ALA A 95 -6.20 6.22 -0.78
N PHE A 96 -6.13 5.89 -2.07
CA PHE A 96 -7.23 5.24 -2.79
C PHE A 96 -7.54 3.85 -2.26
N THR A 97 -6.51 3.08 -1.92
CA THR A 97 -6.67 1.75 -1.32
C THR A 97 -7.39 1.83 0.01
N GLN A 98 -6.90 2.68 0.93
CA GLN A 98 -7.54 2.89 2.23
C GLN A 98 -8.99 3.34 2.05
N HIS A 99 -9.23 4.30 1.16
CA HIS A 99 -10.56 4.81 0.86
C HIS A 99 -11.49 3.72 0.30
N ALA A 100 -11.03 2.91 -0.66
CA ALA A 100 -11.79 1.81 -1.26
C ALA A 100 -12.15 0.73 -0.24
N VAL A 101 -11.20 0.32 0.59
CA VAL A 101 -11.41 -0.70 1.63
C VAL A 101 -12.42 -0.19 2.65
N LEU A 102 -12.20 0.99 3.23
CA LEU A 102 -13.07 1.54 4.27
C LEU A 102 -14.48 1.82 3.73
N SER A 103 -14.61 2.40 2.53
CA SER A 103 -15.93 2.63 1.93
C SER A 103 -16.71 1.33 1.69
N ASN A 104 -16.05 0.23 1.34
CA ASN A 104 -16.73 -1.05 1.12
C ASN A 104 -17.05 -1.81 2.42
N LEU A 105 -16.26 -1.62 3.47
CA LEU A 105 -16.56 -2.17 4.80
C LEU A 105 -17.72 -1.43 5.46
N LEU A 106 -17.87 -0.13 5.20
CA LEU A 106 -18.98 0.68 5.71
C LEU A 106 -20.29 0.47 4.93
N LYS A 107 -20.25 -0.10 3.72
CA LYS A 107 -21.45 -0.48 2.96
C LYS A 107 -22.08 -1.72 3.57
N SER A 108 -23.28 -1.57 4.13
CA SER A 108 -24.11 -2.68 4.58
C SER A 108 -24.55 -3.56 3.39
N PRO A 109 -24.63 -4.90 3.54
CA PRO A 109 -25.01 -5.81 2.46
C PRO A 109 -26.48 -5.69 2.04
N GLN A 110 -27.34 -5.17 2.92
CA GLN A 110 -28.77 -4.98 2.64
C GLN A 110 -29.07 -3.66 1.91
N GLY A 111 -28.06 -2.83 1.59
CA GLY A 111 -28.29 -1.52 0.97
C GLY A 111 -28.87 -0.48 1.94
N ASP A 112 -29.26 -0.87 3.16
CA ASP A 112 -29.48 0.05 4.28
C ASP A 112 -28.13 0.60 4.70
N ALA A 113 -27.75 1.70 4.04
CA ALA A 113 -26.67 2.57 4.45
C ALA A 113 -26.84 2.87 5.94
N ILE A 114 -26.10 2.15 6.79
CA ILE A 114 -25.95 2.51 8.19
C ILE A 114 -25.58 3.98 8.17
N SER A 115 -26.27 4.79 8.98
CA SER A 115 -26.15 6.25 9.08
C SER A 115 -24.71 6.80 9.26
N MET A 116 -23.70 5.92 9.30
CA MET A 116 -22.26 6.17 9.28
C MET A 116 -21.68 6.40 7.87
N SER A 117 -22.30 5.92 6.78
CA SER A 117 -21.81 6.18 5.42
C SER A 117 -22.02 7.63 4.98
N ALA A 118 -22.94 8.36 5.63
CA ALA A 118 -23.16 9.78 5.39
C ALA A 118 -21.95 10.66 5.77
N ASN A 119 -21.06 10.16 6.63
CA ASN A 119 -19.85 10.87 7.06
C ASN A 119 -18.59 10.41 6.31
N PHE A 120 -18.69 9.40 5.44
CA PHE A 120 -17.55 8.97 4.64
C PHE A 120 -17.45 9.85 3.39
N GLN A 121 -16.30 10.50 3.20
CA GLN A 121 -16.11 11.49 2.14
C GLN A 121 -16.34 10.86 0.76
N SER A 122 -17.36 11.31 0.03
CA SER A 122 -17.53 10.91 -1.36
C SER A 122 -16.45 11.57 -2.23
N LEU A 123 -15.80 10.80 -3.10
CA LEU A 123 -14.82 11.32 -4.04
C LEU A 123 -15.50 11.99 -5.23
N ASP A 124 -15.02 13.18 -5.58
CA ASP A 124 -15.38 13.86 -6.83
C ASP A 124 -14.59 13.26 -7.99
N TRP A 125 -15.18 12.31 -8.72
CA TRP A 125 -14.51 11.61 -9.81
C TRP A 125 -14.17 12.49 -11.01
N GLU A 126 -14.78 13.67 -11.16
CA GLU A 126 -14.44 14.60 -12.23
C GLU A 126 -13.04 15.22 -12.02
N ARG A 127 -12.57 15.24 -10.77
CA ARG A 127 -11.27 15.78 -10.36
C ARG A 127 -10.15 14.74 -10.27
N HIS A 128 -10.43 13.52 -10.72
CA HIS A 128 -9.52 12.39 -10.63
C HIS A 128 -9.28 11.77 -12.00
N ASP A 129 -8.19 11.02 -12.12
CA ASP A 129 -7.87 10.36 -13.38
C ASP A 129 -8.74 9.11 -13.60
N SER A 130 -9.08 8.83 -14.86
CA SER A 130 -9.85 7.63 -15.23
C SER A 130 -9.18 6.33 -14.80
N SER A 131 -7.84 6.28 -14.85
CA SER A 131 -7.05 5.13 -14.40
C SER A 131 -7.09 4.95 -12.88
N GLU A 132 -7.07 6.05 -12.11
CA GLU A 132 -7.21 6.03 -10.65
C GLU A 132 -8.60 5.55 -10.23
N ARG A 133 -9.64 5.96 -10.96
CA ARG A 133 -11.00 5.46 -10.77
C ARG A 133 -11.10 3.96 -11.04
N ALA A 134 -10.48 3.48 -12.12
CA ALA A 134 -10.45 2.05 -12.43
C ALA A 134 -9.74 1.25 -11.33
N TYR A 135 -8.59 1.76 -10.83
CA TYR A 135 -7.87 1.17 -9.70
C TYR A 135 -8.73 1.10 -8.44
N HIS A 136 -9.39 2.21 -8.05
CA HIS A 136 -10.28 2.26 -6.89
C HIS A 136 -11.43 1.25 -7.00
N SER A 137 -12.09 1.18 -8.17
CA SER A 137 -13.15 0.20 -8.43
C SER A 137 -12.64 -1.24 -8.34
N GLY A 138 -11.44 -1.52 -8.85
CA GLY A 138 -10.81 -2.82 -8.78
C GLY A 138 -10.58 -3.29 -7.35
N ILE A 139 -10.08 -2.41 -6.48
CA ILE A 139 -9.94 -2.72 -5.05
C ILE A 139 -11.30 -2.98 -4.40
N GLY A 140 -12.33 -2.22 -4.77
CA GLY A 140 -13.69 -2.47 -4.29
C GLY A 140 -14.17 -3.89 -4.60
N HIS A 141 -13.92 -4.39 -5.81
CA HIS A 141 -14.26 -5.77 -6.17
C HIS A 141 -13.44 -6.80 -5.39
N LEU A 142 -12.16 -6.56 -5.15
CA LEU A 142 -11.31 -7.45 -4.35
C LEU A 142 -11.78 -7.52 -2.88
N VAL A 143 -12.17 -6.39 -2.30
CA VAL A 143 -12.73 -6.34 -0.94
C VAL A 143 -14.04 -7.12 -0.87
N GLU A 144 -14.91 -6.98 -1.86
CA GLU A 144 -16.16 -7.71 -1.89
C GLU A 144 -15.93 -9.21 -2.08
N LYS A 145 -15.01 -9.61 -2.97
CA LYS A 145 -14.58 -11.00 -3.11
C LYS A 145 -14.09 -11.58 -1.78
N TYR A 146 -13.21 -10.87 -1.07
CA TYR A 146 -12.74 -11.28 0.26
C TYR A 146 -13.90 -11.45 1.25
N LYS A 147 -14.83 -10.49 1.32
CA LYS A 147 -16.02 -10.56 2.20
C LYS A 147 -16.87 -11.80 1.94
N HIS A 148 -16.99 -12.22 0.68
CA HIS A 148 -17.69 -13.45 0.31
C HIS A 148 -16.93 -14.70 0.74
N GLU A 149 -15.63 -14.78 0.44
CA GLU A 149 -14.78 -15.94 0.76
C GLU A 149 -14.73 -16.23 2.26
N VAL A 150 -14.62 -15.19 3.10
CA VAL A 150 -14.62 -15.34 4.57
C VAL A 150 -16.02 -15.39 5.17
N SER A 151 -17.07 -15.36 4.35
CA SER A 151 -18.46 -15.27 4.82
C SER A 151 -18.65 -14.17 5.87
N TRP A 152 -18.09 -12.98 5.61
CA TRP A 152 -18.02 -11.83 6.54
C TRP A 152 -19.35 -11.55 7.24
N ASN A 153 -20.45 -11.64 6.50
CA ASN A 153 -21.79 -11.43 7.05
C ASN A 153 -22.20 -12.44 8.12
N ALA A 154 -21.86 -13.72 7.92
CA ALA A 154 -22.11 -14.77 8.90
C ALA A 154 -21.22 -14.57 10.14
N LEU A 155 -19.98 -14.08 9.95
CA LEU A 155 -19.08 -13.72 11.07
C LEU A 155 -19.65 -12.57 11.92
N LEU A 156 -20.23 -11.55 11.29
CA LEU A 156 -20.76 -10.37 12.01
C LEU A 156 -22.16 -10.58 12.59
N ARG A 157 -23.04 -11.35 11.93
CA ARG A 157 -24.45 -11.52 12.33
C ARG A 157 -24.76 -12.88 12.95
N GLY A 158 -23.78 -13.78 13.01
CA GLY A 158 -23.98 -15.19 13.34
C GLY A 158 -24.71 -15.94 12.20
N SER A 159 -24.60 -17.27 12.17
CA SER A 159 -25.28 -18.10 11.15
C SER A 159 -26.82 -18.14 11.31
N SER A 160 -27.40 -17.36 12.23
CA SER A 160 -28.81 -17.39 12.60
C SER A 160 -29.74 -16.63 11.67
N VAL A 161 -29.22 -16.05 10.58
CA VAL A 161 -30.07 -15.53 9.51
C VAL A 161 -30.23 -16.65 8.50
N GLU A 162 -31.36 -17.36 8.58
CA GLU A 162 -31.87 -18.12 7.43
C GLU A 162 -31.72 -17.21 6.21
N PHE A 163 -30.93 -17.64 5.23
CA PHE A 163 -30.79 -16.92 3.98
C PHE A 163 -32.20 -16.78 3.40
N SER A 164 -32.82 -15.61 3.58
CA SER A 164 -33.98 -15.23 2.81
C SER A 164 -33.58 -15.47 1.37
N SER A 165 -34.21 -16.48 0.77
CA SER A 165 -33.97 -16.82 -0.62
C SER A 165 -34.08 -15.53 -1.43
N PRO A 166 -33.22 -15.32 -2.45
CA PRO A 166 -33.35 -14.14 -3.29
C PRO A 166 -34.82 -14.00 -3.69
N PRO A 167 -35.43 -12.80 -3.61
CA PRO A 167 -36.84 -12.64 -3.92
C PRO A 167 -37.06 -13.27 -5.29
N LYS A 168 -37.86 -14.34 -5.32
CA LYS A 168 -38.18 -15.07 -6.55
C LYS A 168 -38.66 -14.00 -7.53
N ALA A 169 -37.88 -13.76 -8.58
CA ALA A 169 -38.16 -12.70 -9.54
C ALA A 169 -39.61 -12.88 -10.00
N SER A 170 -40.46 -11.95 -9.59
CA SER A 170 -41.83 -11.86 -10.06
C SER A 170 -41.75 -11.39 -11.51
N GLY A 171 -42.11 -12.27 -12.43
CA GLY A 171 -41.86 -12.14 -13.87
C GLY A 171 -40.51 -12.79 -14.16
N HIS A 172 -40.41 -13.96 -14.75
CA HIS A 172 -41.19 -14.56 -15.83
C HIS A 172 -41.22 -16.08 -15.61
N GLU A 173 -42.29 -16.73 -16.04
CA GLU A 173 -42.50 -18.17 -15.94
C GLU A 173 -41.36 -18.92 -16.65
N PRO A 174 -40.76 -19.95 -16.02
CA PRO A 174 -39.68 -20.70 -16.65
C PRO A 174 -40.18 -21.37 -17.93
N LEU A 175 -39.32 -21.46 -18.95
CA LEU A 175 -39.59 -22.04 -20.28
C LEU A 175 -40.12 -23.49 -20.27
N THR A 176 -40.16 -24.14 -19.11
CA THR A 176 -40.68 -25.50 -18.91
C THR A 176 -42.19 -25.63 -19.10
N GLU A 177 -42.95 -24.54 -19.12
CA GLU A 177 -44.40 -24.57 -19.40
C GLU A 177 -44.73 -24.58 -20.91
N PHE A 178 -43.79 -24.19 -21.77
CA PHE A 178 -43.99 -24.16 -23.22
C PHE A 178 -43.68 -25.49 -23.93
N VAL A 179 -43.40 -26.54 -23.16
CA VAL A 179 -43.28 -27.90 -23.70
C VAL A 179 -44.61 -28.60 -23.45
N GLU A 180 -45.42 -28.74 -24.50
CA GLU A 180 -46.58 -29.63 -24.48
C GLU A 180 -46.12 -31.02 -24.04
N GLN A 181 -46.74 -31.51 -22.98
CA GLN A 181 -46.48 -32.81 -22.39
C GLN A 181 -47.00 -33.90 -23.35
N GLU A 182 -46.20 -34.24 -24.36
CA GLU A 182 -46.34 -35.49 -25.11
C GLU A 182 -45.47 -36.59 -24.50
N ASP A 183 -46.01 -37.80 -24.58
CA ASP A 183 -45.67 -38.98 -23.80
C ASP A 183 -44.18 -39.33 -23.72
N SER A 184 -43.79 -39.66 -22.49
CA SER A 184 -42.67 -40.51 -22.07
C SER A 184 -41.77 -41.12 -23.17
N VAL A 185 -40.53 -40.62 -23.24
CA VAL A 185 -39.35 -41.42 -23.59
C VAL A 185 -38.24 -41.09 -22.59
N PRO A 186 -37.71 -42.05 -21.81
CA PRO A 186 -36.58 -41.78 -20.93
C PRO A 186 -35.33 -41.60 -21.78
N GLN A 187 -35.00 -40.35 -22.13
CA GLN A 187 -33.71 -40.04 -22.70
C GLN A 187 -32.69 -40.09 -21.58
N GLN A 188 -31.94 -41.20 -21.52
CA GLN A 188 -30.72 -41.31 -20.73
C GLN A 188 -29.78 -40.19 -21.15
N THR A 189 -29.71 -39.14 -20.34
CA THR A 189 -28.54 -38.28 -20.30
C THR A 189 -27.37 -39.14 -19.79
N PRO A 190 -26.22 -39.15 -20.49
CA PRO A 190 -25.04 -39.78 -19.92
C PRO A 190 -24.74 -39.05 -18.61
N THR A 191 -24.69 -39.81 -17.52
CA THR A 191 -24.05 -39.37 -16.29
C THR A 191 -22.61 -39.02 -16.65
N ALA A 192 -22.37 -37.75 -16.94
CA ALA A 192 -21.03 -37.20 -16.93
C ALA A 192 -20.62 -37.20 -15.46
N ASP A 193 -20.03 -38.31 -15.06
CA ASP A 193 -19.22 -38.43 -13.86
C ASP A 193 -18.04 -37.47 -14.02
N ASN A 194 -18.28 -36.18 -13.75
CA ASN A 194 -17.22 -35.25 -13.40
C ASN A 194 -17.03 -35.36 -11.89
N THR A 195 -16.64 -36.55 -11.43
CA THR A 195 -15.72 -36.59 -10.29
C THR A 195 -14.50 -35.82 -10.79
N PRO A 196 -14.16 -34.64 -10.22
CA PRO A 196 -12.88 -34.05 -10.52
C PRO A 196 -11.87 -35.13 -10.16
N GLU A 197 -11.09 -35.62 -11.14
CA GLU A 197 -9.88 -36.35 -10.80
C GLU A 197 -9.18 -35.44 -9.80
N ASN A 198 -9.11 -35.92 -8.56
CA ASN A 198 -8.40 -35.29 -7.47
C ASN A 198 -6.95 -35.36 -7.88
N SER A 199 -6.57 -34.49 -8.81
CA SER A 199 -5.23 -34.24 -9.24
C SER A 199 -4.56 -33.84 -7.96
N ASN A 200 -3.78 -34.79 -7.44
CA ASN A 200 -3.01 -34.67 -6.23
C ASN A 200 -2.03 -33.53 -6.47
N TRP A 201 -2.51 -32.31 -6.27
CA TRP A 201 -1.74 -31.08 -6.34
C TRP A 201 -0.78 -31.15 -5.18
N GLN A 202 0.39 -31.69 -5.46
CA GLN A 202 1.53 -31.64 -4.56
C GLN A 202 2.05 -30.21 -4.66
N ASP A 203 1.85 -29.48 -3.57
CA ASP A 203 2.37 -28.13 -3.41
C ASP A 203 3.90 -28.17 -3.66
N PRO A 204 4.40 -27.48 -4.70
CA PRO A 204 5.83 -27.41 -4.93
C PRO A 204 6.49 -26.69 -3.75
N GLU A 205 7.48 -27.32 -3.11
CA GLU A 205 8.23 -26.73 -1.97
C GLU A 205 8.91 -25.39 -2.32
N PHE A 206 9.07 -25.12 -3.61
CA PHE A 206 9.59 -23.86 -4.15
C PHE A 206 8.50 -23.19 -4.99
N ASP A 207 7.99 -22.06 -4.48
CA ASP A 207 7.07 -21.23 -5.24
C ASP A 207 7.80 -20.44 -6.34
N GLU A 208 7.03 -19.78 -7.19
CA GLU A 208 7.59 -18.97 -8.29
C GLU A 208 8.45 -17.82 -7.76
N GLU A 209 8.17 -17.32 -6.55
CA GLU A 209 8.90 -16.22 -5.93
C GLU A 209 10.33 -16.66 -5.55
N ASP A 210 10.48 -17.84 -4.97
CA ASP A 210 11.80 -18.39 -4.62
C ASP A 210 12.62 -18.75 -5.86
N ARG A 211 11.98 -19.16 -6.97
CA ARG A 211 12.67 -19.34 -8.26
C ARG A 211 13.20 -18.03 -8.81
N ILE A 212 12.42 -16.95 -8.71
CA ILE A 212 12.81 -15.62 -9.16
C ILE A 212 13.97 -15.08 -8.31
N ARG A 213 13.96 -15.30 -6.98
CA ARG A 213 15.06 -14.92 -6.07
C ARG A 213 16.38 -15.63 -6.40
N GLN A 214 16.34 -16.89 -6.83
CA GLN A 214 17.54 -17.62 -7.25
C GLN A 214 18.08 -17.15 -8.61
N ILE A 215 17.22 -16.65 -9.50
CA ILE A 215 17.60 -16.13 -10.83
C ILE A 215 18.13 -14.70 -10.74
N ASP A 216 17.60 -13.88 -9.82
CA ASP A 216 18.06 -12.50 -9.56
C ASP A 216 19.40 -12.42 -8.82
N ALA A 217 19.95 -13.56 -8.38
CA ALA A 217 21.37 -13.69 -8.10
C ALA A 217 22.14 -13.61 -9.44
N PHE A 218 22.26 -12.39 -9.96
CA PHE A 218 23.01 -12.08 -11.16
C PHE A 218 24.39 -12.75 -11.08
N PRO A 219 24.81 -13.53 -12.09
CA PRO A 219 26.19 -13.97 -12.14
C PRO A 219 27.06 -12.72 -12.25
N ASP A 220 27.96 -12.53 -11.27
CA ASP A 220 28.95 -11.46 -11.22
C ASP A 220 29.61 -11.31 -12.60
N ARG A 221 29.12 -10.35 -13.39
CA ARG A 221 29.59 -10.15 -14.74
C ARG A 221 30.89 -9.38 -14.69
N ALA A 222 31.95 -10.09 -15.06
CA ALA A 222 33.10 -9.63 -15.83
C ALA A 222 33.17 -8.11 -16.13
N THR A 223 33.65 -7.34 -15.16
CA THR A 223 34.34 -6.07 -15.39
C THR A 223 35.42 -5.93 -14.33
N GLY A 224 36.69 -6.06 -14.73
CA GLY A 224 37.87 -6.07 -13.87
C GLY A 224 38.22 -4.71 -13.28
N ALA A 225 37.35 -4.15 -12.44
CA ALA A 225 37.67 -3.06 -11.55
C ALA A 225 37.40 -3.54 -10.12
N ALA A 226 38.45 -3.64 -9.30
CA ALA A 226 38.33 -3.94 -7.88
C ALA A 226 37.48 -2.85 -7.23
N SER A 227 36.29 -3.21 -6.76
CA SER A 227 35.47 -2.31 -5.96
C SER A 227 36.12 -2.12 -4.58
N PRO A 228 36.05 -0.91 -4.00
CA PRO A 228 36.53 -0.64 -2.65
C PRO A 228 35.83 -1.57 -1.65
N ALA A 229 36.58 -2.01 -0.63
CA ALA A 229 36.06 -2.83 0.45
C ALA A 229 34.77 -2.20 1.04
N PRO A 230 33.76 -3.02 1.41
CA PRO A 230 32.58 -2.52 2.08
C PRO A 230 32.99 -1.74 3.33
N PRO A 231 32.30 -0.63 3.67
CA PRO A 231 32.46 -0.03 4.98
C PRO A 231 32.18 -1.10 6.06
N PRO A 232 32.94 -1.11 7.16
CA PRO A 232 32.70 -2.07 8.24
C PRO A 232 31.25 -1.94 8.70
N GLU A 233 30.60 -3.09 8.87
CA GLU A 233 29.30 -3.18 9.51
C GLU A 233 29.38 -2.46 10.87
N PRO A 234 28.35 -1.68 11.26
CA PRO A 234 28.35 -1.09 12.59
C PRO A 234 28.37 -2.21 13.62
N ASP A 235 29.35 -2.16 14.52
CA ASP A 235 29.50 -3.08 15.63
C ASP A 235 28.14 -3.18 16.38
N GLU A 236 27.55 -4.37 16.38
CA GLU A 236 26.43 -4.74 17.25
C GLU A 236 26.92 -4.88 18.71
N GLU A 237 27.59 -3.87 19.26
CA GLU A 237 28.07 -3.87 20.64
C GLU A 237 28.09 -2.44 21.23
N GLU A 238 26.93 -1.81 21.36
CA GLU A 238 26.67 -1.00 22.54
C GLU A 238 25.57 -1.71 23.33
N SER A 239 25.97 -2.53 24.31
CA SER A 239 25.06 -3.02 25.34
C SER A 239 24.36 -1.79 25.92
N GLY A 240 23.10 -1.57 25.53
CA GLY A 240 22.31 -0.39 25.87
C GLY A 240 21.92 -0.32 27.34
N LEU A 241 22.82 -0.68 28.25
CA LEU A 241 22.68 -0.67 29.69
C LEU A 241 23.32 0.62 30.23
N ARG A 242 22.57 1.35 31.07
CA ARG A 242 23.01 2.58 31.75
C ARG A 242 23.05 2.31 33.25
N ARG A 243 24.14 2.73 33.89
CA ARG A 243 24.27 2.68 35.36
C ARG A 243 23.55 3.87 35.97
N ILE A 244 22.62 3.60 36.88
CA ILE A 244 21.85 4.63 37.58
C ILE A 244 21.95 4.45 39.09
N LEU A 245 21.98 5.55 39.82
CA LEU A 245 21.87 5.60 41.29
C LEU A 245 20.42 5.87 41.66
N ILE A 246 19.82 5.00 42.48
CA ILE A 246 18.42 5.12 42.90
C ILE A 246 18.31 6.10 44.06
N LEU A 247 17.44 7.10 43.94
CA LEU A 247 17.28 8.17 44.94
C LEU A 247 16.16 7.87 45.95
N GLN A 248 15.19 7.02 45.59
CA GLN A 248 14.02 6.69 46.40
C GLN A 248 13.67 5.20 46.31
N ASP A 249 13.15 4.64 47.40
CA ASP A 249 12.72 3.25 47.43
C ASP A 249 11.53 3.03 46.49
N LEU A 250 11.65 2.08 45.57
CA LEU A 250 10.55 1.66 44.71
C LEU A 250 9.80 0.51 45.38
N THR A 251 8.53 0.74 45.71
CA THR A 251 7.68 -0.27 46.37
C THR A 251 7.24 -1.38 45.41
N GLU A 252 7.24 -1.11 44.09
CA GLU A 252 6.86 -2.07 43.05
C GLU A 252 8.09 -2.56 42.27
N PRO A 253 8.25 -3.88 42.06
CA PRO A 253 9.35 -4.40 41.26
C PRO A 253 9.18 -4.04 39.78
N ILE A 254 10.28 -3.67 39.11
CA ILE A 254 10.29 -3.36 37.68
C ILE A 254 10.49 -4.65 36.90
N ILE A 255 9.62 -4.91 35.92
CA ILE A 255 9.73 -6.06 35.02
C ILE A 255 10.58 -5.66 33.81
N THR A 256 11.69 -6.36 33.59
CA THR A 256 12.55 -6.17 32.42
C THR A 256 12.02 -6.89 31.18
N GLU A 257 12.58 -6.61 30.00
CA GLU A 257 12.19 -7.21 28.71
C GLU A 257 12.31 -8.75 28.68
N ASN A 258 13.23 -9.29 29.49
CA ASN A 258 13.44 -10.71 29.76
C ASN A 258 12.54 -11.27 30.87
N GLY A 259 11.55 -10.51 31.35
CA GLY A 259 10.54 -10.94 32.32
C GLY A 259 11.05 -11.09 33.76
N SER A 260 12.23 -10.54 34.08
CA SER A 260 12.79 -10.59 35.43
C SER A 260 12.33 -9.38 36.25
N GLU A 261 12.01 -9.62 37.52
CA GLU A 261 11.59 -8.59 38.47
C GLU A 261 12.81 -8.02 39.21
N ILE A 262 13.04 -6.71 39.10
CA ILE A 262 14.11 -5.99 39.80
C ILE A 262 13.49 -5.11 40.89
N THR A 263 13.90 -5.33 42.13
CA THR A 263 13.56 -4.48 43.28
C THR A 263 14.68 -3.48 43.52
N LEU A 264 14.36 -2.19 43.52
CA LEU A 264 15.33 -1.10 43.61
C LEU A 264 15.15 -0.33 44.93
N THR A 265 16.22 -0.26 45.74
CA THR A 265 16.21 0.51 47.00
C THR A 265 17.07 1.77 46.90
N ALA A 266 16.74 2.78 47.69
CA ALA A 266 17.41 4.06 47.71
C ALA A 266 18.88 3.89 48.12
N GLY A 267 19.79 4.37 47.27
CA GLY A 267 21.23 4.23 47.41
C GLY A 267 21.86 3.11 46.60
N ASP A 268 21.06 2.26 45.94
CA ASP A 268 21.57 1.21 45.06
C ASP A 268 22.05 1.77 43.72
N VAL A 269 23.09 1.13 43.18
CA VAL A 269 23.62 1.41 41.84
C VAL A 269 23.33 0.21 40.95
N GLU A 270 22.37 0.36 40.05
CA GLU A 270 21.88 -0.72 39.19
C GLU A 270 22.19 -0.45 37.72
N SER A 271 22.42 -1.51 36.93
CA SER A 271 22.67 -1.43 35.49
C SER A 271 21.40 -1.81 34.72
N CYS A 272 20.66 -0.80 34.27
CA CYS A 272 19.36 -0.98 33.63
C CYS A 272 19.42 -0.68 32.13
N PRO A 273 18.57 -1.32 31.29
CA PRO A 273 18.41 -0.92 29.89
C PRO A 273 18.06 0.58 29.76
N ALA A 274 18.59 1.22 28.73
CA ALA A 274 18.43 2.64 28.43
C ALA A 274 16.97 3.14 28.53
N PRO A 275 15.94 2.45 27.99
CA PRO A 275 14.57 2.93 28.13
C PRO A 275 14.07 2.94 29.58
N ILE A 276 14.52 1.99 30.42
CA ILE A 276 14.13 1.94 31.84
C ILE A 276 14.89 3.01 32.62
N ALA A 277 16.20 3.14 32.38
CA ALA A 277 17.03 4.14 33.01
C ALA A 277 16.56 5.58 32.70
N ASP A 278 16.24 5.88 31.44
CA ASP A 278 15.80 7.21 31.03
C ASP A 278 14.44 7.57 31.64
N ASN A 279 13.52 6.60 31.76
CA ASN A 279 12.25 6.82 32.44
C ASN A 279 12.42 7.08 33.95
N LEU A 280 13.30 6.35 34.63
CA LEU A 280 13.57 6.54 36.06
C LEU A 280 14.26 7.89 36.34
N ILE A 281 15.16 8.31 35.47
CA ILE A 281 15.79 9.64 35.53
C ILE A 281 14.76 10.74 35.27
N ALA A 282 13.91 10.59 34.24
CA ALA A 282 12.87 11.55 33.90
C ALA A 282 11.80 11.69 35.00
N ALA A 283 11.49 10.59 35.70
CA ALA A 283 10.59 10.57 36.86
C ALA A 283 11.23 11.18 38.13
N GLY A 284 12.53 11.50 38.11
CA GLY A 284 13.28 12.02 39.26
C GLY A 284 13.53 10.97 40.34
N LEU A 285 13.45 9.68 39.99
CA LEU A 285 13.63 8.55 40.91
C LEU A 285 15.07 8.02 40.90
N ALA A 286 15.86 8.36 39.89
CA ALA A 286 17.26 7.96 39.75
C ALA A 286 18.13 9.04 39.10
N GLU A 287 19.46 8.97 39.29
CA GLU A 287 20.46 9.85 38.67
C GLU A 287 21.49 9.02 37.87
N PRO A 288 22.03 9.52 36.73
CA PRO A 288 23.12 8.83 36.04
C PRO A 288 24.34 8.65 36.94
N ALA A 289 24.78 7.40 37.11
CA ALA A 289 25.99 7.08 37.85
C ALA A 289 27.18 6.94 36.88
N PRO A 290 28.40 7.34 37.28
CA PRO A 290 29.60 7.18 36.46
C PRO A 290 29.91 5.69 36.24
N LEU A 291 30.45 5.36 35.06
CA LEU A 291 30.90 4.00 34.68
C LEU A 291 31.98 3.45 35.61
#